data_AF-A0A3D2XE44-F1
#
_entry.id   AF-A0A3D2XE44-F1
#
_cell.length_a   1.000
_cell.length_b   1.000
_cell.length_c   1.000
_cell.angle_alpha   90.00
_cell.angle_beta   90.00
_cell.angle_gamma   90.00
#
_symmetry.space_group_name_H-M   'P 1'
#
loop_
_entity.id
_entity.type
_entity.pdbx_description
1 polymer ?
#
loop_
_entity_poly.entity_id
_entity_poly.type
_entity_poly.pdbx_seq_one_letter_code
_entity_poly.pdbx_strand_id
1 'polypeptide(L)'
;MSQFEVVLRNSLNTVLTSHFADPDWIIHQKTGFMKHHSLKHSHYFLKTCVEKTETKLIRKGISVTSGKIIADQTFGFWLAFFLSHHYSLVGGQPIHLFPYKPSAENRASIHDKLHTIKNFRNRVNHCEPLCFSAINIDCTYALHIKTKIYDLVQWVNPTLVSFFEEIDNIEGKIKKVDNL
;
A
#
# COMPACT_ATOMS: atom_id res chain seq x y z
N MET A 1 -5.22 -8.17 5.76
CA MET A 1 -4.56 -7.66 4.54
C MET A 1 -5.40 -6.60 3.82
N SER A 2 -6.65 -6.91 3.42
CA SER A 2 -7.52 -5.93 2.73
C SER A 2 -7.74 -4.62 3.50
N GLN A 3 -7.98 -4.69 4.81
CA GLN A 3 -8.17 -3.50 5.64
C GLN A 3 -6.91 -2.63 5.73
N PHE A 4 -5.74 -3.25 5.77
CA PHE A 4 -4.47 -2.52 5.76
C PHE A 4 -4.28 -1.74 4.46
N GLU A 5 -4.58 -2.34 3.29
CA GLU A 5 -4.50 -1.63 2.01
C GLU A 5 -5.42 -0.40 1.96
N VAL A 6 -6.62 -0.50 2.55
CA VAL A 6 -7.59 0.61 2.65
C VAL A 6 -7.05 1.72 3.55
N VAL A 7 -6.54 1.38 4.73
CA VAL A 7 -5.94 2.35 5.66
C VAL A 7 -4.77 3.06 5.00
N LEU A 8 -3.82 2.32 4.42
CA LEU A 8 -2.65 2.90 3.76
C LEU A 8 -3.06 3.88 2.65
N ARG A 9 -3.94 3.44 1.75
CA ARG A 9 -4.44 4.26 0.64
C ARG A 9 -5.08 5.55 1.15
N ASN A 10 -6.02 5.42 2.09
CA ASN A 10 -6.82 6.55 2.55
C ASN A 10 -5.93 7.57 3.29
N SER A 11 -5.05 7.09 4.17
CA SER A 11 -4.09 7.94 4.88
C SER A 11 -3.14 8.64 3.91
N LEU A 12 -2.67 7.95 2.86
CA LEU A 12 -1.73 8.55 1.90
C LEU A 12 -2.44 9.57 1.03
N ASN A 13 -3.68 9.30 0.64
CA ASN A 13 -4.51 10.26 -0.05
C ASN A 13 -4.74 11.52 0.77
N THR A 14 -4.99 11.41 2.08
CA THR A 14 -5.14 12.58 2.96
C THR A 14 -3.87 13.43 2.97
N VAL A 15 -2.71 12.80 3.17
CA VAL A 15 -1.41 13.50 3.15
C VAL A 15 -1.17 14.23 1.83
N LEU A 16 -1.41 13.56 0.70
CA LEU A 16 -1.17 14.16 -0.62
C LEU A 16 -2.20 15.25 -0.97
N THR A 17 -3.46 15.07 -0.56
CA THR A 17 -4.51 16.10 -0.72
C THR A 17 -4.11 17.38 0.01
N SER A 18 -3.62 17.27 1.25
CA SER A 18 -3.13 18.42 2.00
C SER A 18 -1.87 19.01 1.39
N HIS A 19 -0.93 18.19 0.92
CA HIS A 19 0.32 18.67 0.31
C HIS A 19 0.07 19.50 -0.96
N PHE A 20 -0.82 19.03 -1.84
CA PHE A 20 -1.13 19.73 -3.09
C PHE A 20 -2.21 20.80 -2.93
N ALA A 21 -2.82 20.92 -1.75
CA ALA A 21 -4.01 21.73 -1.50
C ALA A 21 -5.12 21.49 -2.55
N ASP A 22 -5.29 20.22 -2.95
CA ASP A 22 -6.12 19.82 -4.08
C ASP A 22 -6.82 18.48 -3.80
N PRO A 23 -8.16 18.46 -3.63
CA PRO A 23 -8.92 17.23 -3.42
C PRO A 23 -8.91 16.31 -4.66
N ASP A 24 -8.61 16.85 -5.83
CA ASP A 24 -8.52 16.14 -7.10
C ASP A 24 -7.07 15.99 -7.61
N TRP A 25 -6.10 16.05 -6.69
CA TRP A 25 -4.67 15.99 -7.01
C TRP A 25 -4.31 14.81 -7.90
N ILE A 26 -4.95 13.66 -7.73
CA ILE A 26 -4.63 12.44 -8.51
C ILE A 26 -4.92 12.62 -10.01
N ILE A 27 -5.89 13.47 -10.35
CA ILE A 27 -6.24 13.83 -11.72
C ILE A 27 -5.32 14.94 -12.21
N HIS A 28 -5.19 16.04 -11.45
CA HIS A 28 -4.44 17.21 -11.89
C HIS A 28 -2.92 16.97 -11.94
N GLN A 29 -2.36 16.15 -11.04
CA GLN A 29 -0.93 15.86 -11.01
C GLN A 29 -0.45 14.96 -12.16
N LYS A 30 -1.34 14.44 -13.00
CA LYS A 30 -0.96 13.81 -14.29
C LYS A 30 -0.17 14.75 -15.20
N THR A 31 -0.49 16.05 -15.16
CA THR A 31 0.25 17.09 -15.89
C THR A 31 1.31 17.77 -15.02
N GLY A 32 1.24 17.57 -13.69
CA GLY A 32 2.25 17.97 -12.71
C GLY A 32 3.36 16.93 -12.52
N PHE A 33 3.63 16.56 -11.26
CA PHE A 33 4.82 15.74 -10.92
C PHE A 33 4.87 14.39 -11.65
N MET A 34 3.71 13.80 -12.00
CA MET A 34 3.66 12.49 -12.64
C MET A 34 4.18 12.50 -14.09
N LYS A 35 4.32 13.69 -14.72
CA LYS A 35 4.91 13.88 -16.04
C LYS A 35 6.39 14.28 -15.98
N HIS A 36 6.98 14.38 -14.79
CA HIS A 36 8.36 14.84 -14.65
C HIS A 36 9.34 13.94 -15.42
N HIS A 37 10.30 14.53 -16.14
CA HIS A 37 11.18 13.82 -17.07
C HIS A 37 12.04 12.72 -16.41
N SER A 38 12.39 12.89 -15.12
CA SER A 38 13.11 11.87 -14.34
C SER A 38 12.35 10.54 -14.23
N LEU A 39 11.04 10.54 -14.46
CA LEU A 39 10.18 9.36 -14.42
C LEU A 39 10.20 8.54 -15.71
N LYS A 40 10.95 8.96 -16.75
CA LYS A 40 11.06 8.24 -18.02
C LYS A 40 11.48 6.77 -17.83
N HIS A 41 12.42 6.50 -16.93
CA HIS A 41 12.89 5.14 -16.63
C HIS A 41 11.83 4.26 -15.97
N SER A 42 10.89 4.87 -15.22
CA SER A 42 9.73 4.17 -14.67
C SER A 42 8.55 4.09 -15.65
N HIS A 43 8.74 4.54 -16.90
CA HIS A 43 7.68 4.71 -17.90
C HIS A 43 6.49 5.52 -17.38
N TYR A 44 6.74 6.55 -16.56
CA TYR A 44 5.71 7.37 -15.92
C TYR A 44 4.66 6.50 -15.20
N PHE A 45 5.10 5.53 -14.41
CA PHE A 45 4.27 4.47 -13.82
C PHE A 45 2.97 5.00 -13.18
N LEU A 46 3.07 5.97 -12.27
CA LEU A 46 1.90 6.56 -11.60
C LEU A 46 0.91 7.20 -12.59
N LYS A 47 1.40 7.99 -13.55
CA LYS A 47 0.59 8.59 -14.61
C LYS A 47 -0.16 7.53 -15.41
N THR A 48 0.57 6.50 -15.84
CA THR A 48 0.03 5.40 -16.64
C THR A 48 -1.05 4.63 -15.89
N CYS A 49 -0.88 4.41 -14.58
CA CYS A 49 -1.89 3.78 -13.73
C CYS A 49 -3.19 4.61 -13.67
N VAL A 50 -3.08 5.92 -13.46
CA VAL A 50 -4.25 6.82 -13.44
C VAL A 50 -4.96 6.81 -14.80
N GLU A 51 -4.23 6.99 -15.90
CA GLU A 51 -4.79 7.02 -17.26
C GLU A 51 -5.49 5.70 -17.64
N LYS A 52 -4.94 4.56 -17.21
CA LYS A 52 -5.58 3.24 -17.38
C LYS A 52 -6.92 3.15 -16.65
N THR A 53 -6.98 3.62 -15.41
CA THR A 53 -8.22 3.64 -14.63
C THR A 53 -9.26 4.58 -15.25
N GLU A 54 -8.86 5.78 -15.68
CA GLU A 54 -9.77 6.71 -16.37
C GLU A 54 -10.34 6.09 -17.65
N THR A 55 -9.47 5.53 -18.49
CA THR A 55 -9.88 4.83 -19.73
C THR A 55 -10.89 3.72 -19.42
N LYS A 56 -10.64 2.94 -18.36
CA LYS A 56 -11.54 1.87 -17.91
C LYS A 56 -12.89 2.42 -17.45
N LEU A 57 -12.93 3.54 -16.72
CA LEU A 57 -14.18 4.17 -16.27
C LEU A 57 -14.98 4.75 -17.44
N ILE A 58 -14.30 5.45 -18.35
CA ILE A 58 -14.92 6.03 -19.56
C ILE A 58 -15.53 4.93 -20.43
N ARG A 59 -14.81 3.82 -20.67
CA ARG A 59 -15.33 2.67 -21.42
C ARG A 59 -16.57 2.05 -20.80
N LYS A 60 -16.76 2.19 -19.48
CA LYS A 60 -17.94 1.71 -18.76
C LYS A 60 -19.06 2.75 -18.65
N GLY A 61 -18.91 3.94 -19.25
CA GLY A 61 -19.86 5.05 -19.09
C GLY A 61 -19.91 5.61 -17.66
N ILE A 62 -18.87 5.35 -16.85
CA ILE A 62 -18.83 5.78 -15.45
C ILE A 62 -18.10 7.13 -15.38
N SER A 63 -18.70 8.10 -14.68
CA SER A 63 -18.05 9.39 -14.43
C SER A 63 -16.70 9.20 -13.74
N VAL A 64 -15.66 9.84 -14.28
CA VAL A 64 -14.31 9.84 -13.72
C VAL A 64 -14.28 10.79 -12.53
N THR A 65 -13.96 10.27 -11.35
CA THR A 65 -13.79 11.06 -10.11
C THR A 65 -12.54 10.60 -9.37
N SER A 66 -11.91 11.50 -8.60
CA SER A 66 -10.71 11.18 -7.83
C SER A 66 -10.93 10.01 -6.88
N GLY A 67 -12.08 9.98 -6.20
CA GLY A 67 -12.46 8.86 -5.33
C GLY A 67 -12.48 7.51 -6.04
N LYS A 68 -13.01 7.44 -7.28
CA LYS A 68 -13.01 6.20 -8.07
C LYS A 68 -11.61 5.83 -8.55
N ILE A 69 -10.80 6.81 -8.94
CA ILE A 69 -9.41 6.56 -9.36
C ILE A 69 -8.61 5.99 -8.20
N ILE A 70 -8.66 6.66 -7.04
CA ILE A 70 -8.02 6.24 -5.79
C ILE A 70 -8.48 4.83 -5.44
N ALA A 71 -9.79 4.57 -5.49
CA ALA A 71 -10.35 3.27 -5.13
C ALA A 71 -9.88 2.11 -6.02
N ASP A 72 -9.68 2.36 -7.32
CA ASP A 72 -9.28 1.34 -8.30
C ASP A 72 -7.76 1.10 -8.35
N GLN A 73 -6.95 1.94 -7.70
CA GLN A 73 -5.49 1.77 -7.68
C GLN A 73 -5.05 0.56 -6.86
N THR A 74 -4.09 -0.18 -7.41
CA THR A 74 -3.50 -1.36 -6.74
C THR A 74 -2.56 -0.97 -5.60
N PHE A 75 -2.26 -1.91 -4.71
CA PHE A 75 -1.25 -1.71 -3.66
C PHE A 75 0.12 -1.28 -4.20
N GLY A 76 0.51 -1.75 -5.39
CA GLY A 76 1.74 -1.36 -6.05
C GLY A 76 1.80 0.13 -6.44
N PHE A 77 0.66 0.75 -6.73
CA PHE A 77 0.58 2.19 -6.99
C PHE A 77 0.95 3.00 -5.75
N TRP A 78 0.38 2.67 -4.60
CA TRP A 78 0.65 3.36 -3.33
C TRP A 78 2.09 3.12 -2.85
N LEU A 79 2.61 1.90 -3.03
CA LEU A 79 4.00 1.58 -2.73
C LEU A 79 5.00 2.41 -3.55
N ALA A 80 4.67 2.73 -4.80
CA ALA A 80 5.57 3.49 -5.66
C ALA A 80 5.89 4.90 -5.12
N PHE A 81 5.03 5.49 -4.28
CA PHE A 81 5.33 6.76 -3.60
C PHE A 81 6.54 6.67 -2.66
N PHE A 82 6.93 5.48 -2.21
CA PHE A 82 8.10 5.26 -1.36
C PHE A 82 9.39 4.96 -2.15
N LEU A 83 9.30 4.86 -3.49
CA LEU A 83 10.47 4.78 -4.37
C LEU A 83 11.15 6.15 -4.46
N SER A 84 12.48 6.18 -4.38
CA SER A 84 13.26 7.43 -4.29
C SER A 84 12.89 8.49 -5.35
N HIS A 85 12.70 8.07 -6.60
CA HIS A 85 12.40 8.97 -7.72
C HIS A 85 10.98 9.53 -7.71
N HIS A 86 10.00 8.85 -7.09
CA HIS A 86 8.66 9.39 -6.89
C HIS A 86 8.59 10.20 -5.59
N TYR A 87 9.17 9.67 -4.51
CA TYR A 87 9.18 10.26 -3.18
C TYR A 87 9.76 11.67 -3.16
N SER A 88 10.88 11.90 -3.86
CA SER A 88 11.52 13.21 -3.97
C SER A 88 10.65 14.24 -4.71
N LEU A 89 9.92 13.82 -5.75
CA LEU A 89 9.07 14.71 -6.54
C LEU A 89 7.82 15.20 -5.79
N VAL A 90 7.42 14.48 -4.75
CA VAL A 90 6.32 14.88 -3.85
C VAL A 90 6.85 15.43 -2.54
N GLY A 91 8.07 15.96 -2.51
CA GLY A 91 8.65 16.62 -1.33
C GLY A 91 8.80 15.72 -0.10
N GLY A 92 8.91 14.40 -0.31
CA GLY A 92 9.01 13.42 0.77
C GLY A 92 7.79 13.30 1.68
N GLN A 93 6.64 13.81 1.24
CA GLN A 93 5.42 13.82 2.03
C GLN A 93 4.88 12.44 2.46
N PRO A 94 5.02 11.35 1.68
CA PRO A 94 4.45 10.04 2.06
C PRO A 94 4.88 9.52 3.43
N ILE A 95 6.01 9.98 3.99
CA ILE A 95 6.44 9.56 5.34
C ILE A 95 5.57 10.12 6.46
N HIS A 96 4.88 11.26 6.23
CA HIS A 96 3.98 11.87 7.21
C HIS A 96 2.71 11.06 7.44
N LEU A 97 2.45 10.05 6.61
CA LEU A 97 1.45 9.01 6.86
C LEU A 97 1.73 8.22 8.14
N PHE A 98 2.99 8.16 8.58
CA PHE A 98 3.42 7.40 9.75
C PHE A 98 3.91 8.33 10.87
N PRO A 99 3.02 9.13 11.50
CA PRO A 99 3.42 10.07 12.55
C PRO A 99 4.01 9.39 13.79
N TYR A 100 3.65 8.12 14.06
CA TYR A 100 4.10 7.37 15.24
C TYR A 100 5.24 6.38 14.95
N LYS A 101 5.89 6.46 13.77
CA LYS A 101 7.02 5.58 13.49
C LYS A 101 8.23 5.88 14.39
N PRO A 102 9.06 4.87 14.73
CA PRO A 102 10.35 5.09 15.35
C PRO A 102 11.26 6.00 14.52
N SER A 103 12.13 6.76 15.19
CA SER A 103 13.11 7.63 14.53
C SER A 103 14.10 6.86 13.66
N ALA A 104 14.38 5.59 13.98
CA ALA A 104 15.25 4.71 13.21
C ALA A 104 14.65 4.32 11.84
N GLU A 105 13.33 4.42 11.68
CA GLU A 105 12.64 4.04 10.46
C GLU A 105 12.68 5.17 9.43
N ASN A 106 13.18 4.85 8.24
CA ASN A 106 13.31 5.78 7.13
C ASN A 106 12.49 5.33 5.92
N ARG A 107 12.49 6.13 4.85
CA ARG A 107 11.76 5.81 3.61
C ARG A 107 12.10 4.40 3.08
N ALA A 108 13.37 4.01 3.09
CA ALA A 108 13.79 2.71 2.55
C ALA A 108 13.29 1.55 3.43
N SER A 109 13.42 1.66 4.75
CA SER A 109 12.94 0.61 5.66
C SER A 109 11.42 0.44 5.62
N ILE A 110 10.67 1.55 5.45
CA ILE A 110 9.21 1.52 5.23
C ILE A 110 8.88 0.89 3.88
N HIS A 111 9.56 1.30 2.81
CA HIS A 111 9.39 0.71 1.48
C HIS A 111 9.58 -0.80 1.52
N ASP A 112 10.63 -1.29 2.20
CA ASP A 112 10.94 -2.71 2.25
C ASP A 112 9.89 -3.51 3.02
N LYS A 113 9.34 -2.94 4.12
CA LYS A 113 8.19 -3.53 4.82
C LYS A 113 6.96 -3.63 3.92
N LEU A 114 6.60 -2.53 3.24
CA LEU A 114 5.48 -2.50 2.30
C LEU A 114 5.70 -3.47 1.12
N HIS A 115 6.92 -3.56 0.60
CA HIS A 115 7.27 -4.45 -0.50
C HIS A 115 7.15 -5.93 -0.10
N THR A 116 7.58 -6.26 1.11
CA THR A 116 7.42 -7.61 1.67
C THR A 116 5.93 -7.98 1.78
N ILE A 117 5.09 -7.07 2.27
CA ILE A 117 3.64 -7.24 2.37
C ILE A 117 3.02 -7.42 0.97
N LYS A 118 3.43 -6.61 -0.02
CA LYS A 118 3.00 -6.73 -1.42
C LYS A 118 3.29 -8.12 -1.97
N ASN A 119 4.51 -8.62 -1.77
CA ASN A 119 4.91 -9.92 -2.26
C ASN A 119 4.08 -11.03 -1.61
N PHE A 120 3.91 -11.02 -0.28
CA PHE A 120 3.05 -11.99 0.40
C PHE A 120 1.63 -11.99 -0.15
N ARG A 121 1.03 -10.80 -0.33
CA ARG A 121 -0.32 -10.66 -0.91
C ARG A 121 -0.40 -11.20 -2.33
N ASN A 122 0.63 -11.01 -3.14
CA ASN A 122 0.66 -11.57 -4.50
C ASN A 122 0.69 -13.10 -4.46
N ARG A 123 1.51 -13.70 -3.58
CA ARG A 123 1.55 -15.16 -3.39
C ARG A 123 0.19 -15.72 -2.97
N VAL A 124 -0.49 -15.05 -2.03
CA VAL A 124 -1.87 -15.38 -1.63
C VAL A 124 -2.82 -15.39 -2.83
N ASN A 125 -2.74 -14.38 -3.70
CA ASN A 125 -3.60 -14.28 -4.89
C ASN A 125 -3.28 -15.32 -5.96
N HIS A 126 -2.05 -15.81 -6.02
CA HIS A 126 -1.63 -16.88 -6.91
C HIS A 126 -1.87 -18.27 -6.32
N CYS A 127 -2.53 -18.36 -5.15
CA CYS A 127 -2.74 -19.61 -4.42
C CYS A 127 -1.45 -20.39 -4.17
N GLU A 128 -0.33 -19.67 -4.00
CA GLU A 128 0.95 -20.30 -3.68
C GLU A 128 0.93 -20.89 -2.26
N PRO A 129 1.65 -21.99 -2.00
CA PRO A 129 1.82 -22.51 -0.66
C PRO A 129 2.51 -21.47 0.24
N LEU A 130 1.85 -21.06 1.32
CA LEU A 130 2.34 -20.02 2.23
C LEU A 130 3.03 -20.60 3.47
N CYS A 131 2.50 -21.70 3.99
CA CYS A 131 2.96 -22.33 5.22
C CYS A 131 3.43 -23.77 5.02
N PHE A 132 3.61 -24.22 3.78
CA PHE A 132 4.06 -25.58 3.48
C PHE A 132 5.46 -25.52 2.87
N SER A 133 6.44 -26.08 3.58
CA SER A 133 7.80 -26.31 3.10
C SER A 133 8.02 -27.81 2.98
N ALA A 134 7.72 -28.34 1.79
CA ALA A 134 7.66 -29.78 1.53
C ALA A 134 6.69 -30.52 2.48
N ILE A 135 7.22 -31.27 3.46
CA ILE A 135 6.45 -32.06 4.43
C ILE A 135 6.19 -31.25 5.72
N ASN A 136 6.94 -30.17 5.94
CA ASN A 136 6.86 -29.38 7.18
C ASN A 136 5.91 -28.19 7.01
N ILE A 137 5.15 -27.94 8.07
CA ILE A 137 4.34 -26.73 8.20
C ILE A 137 5.21 -25.65 8.85
N ASP A 138 5.39 -24.52 8.18
CA ASP A 138 6.11 -23.35 8.69
C ASP A 138 5.30 -22.06 8.49
N CYS A 139 4.69 -21.57 9.57
CA CYS A 139 3.93 -20.32 9.57
C CYS A 139 4.76 -19.07 9.88
N THR A 140 6.09 -19.18 10.04
CA THR A 140 6.96 -18.08 10.49
C THR A 140 6.90 -16.88 9.56
N TYR A 141 6.88 -17.12 8.25
CA TYR A 141 6.77 -16.03 7.27
C TYR A 141 5.44 -15.28 7.40
N ALA A 142 4.32 -16.00 7.57
CA ALA A 142 3.01 -15.38 7.75
C ALA A 142 2.94 -14.55 9.05
N LEU A 143 3.53 -15.06 10.15
CA LEU A 143 3.64 -14.33 11.41
C LEU A 143 4.49 -13.06 11.28
N HIS A 144 5.62 -13.12 10.56
CA HIS A 144 6.45 -11.94 10.29
C HIS A 144 5.71 -10.87 9.48
N ILE A 145 4.91 -11.30 8.49
CA ILE A 145 4.04 -10.38 7.73
C ILE A 145 2.99 -9.75 8.62
N LYS A 146 2.36 -10.54 9.51
CA LYS A 146 1.44 -10.03 10.53
C LYS A 146 2.11 -8.93 11.35
N THR A 147 3.28 -9.19 11.95
CA THR A 147 4.00 -8.19 12.75
C THR A 147 4.27 -6.91 11.97
N LYS A 148 4.75 -7.01 10.72
CA LYS A 148 4.97 -5.82 9.87
C LYS A 148 3.70 -5.01 9.61
N ILE A 149 2.56 -5.66 9.43
CA ILE A 149 1.28 -4.97 9.26
C ILE A 149 0.92 -4.23 10.55
N TYR A 150 1.03 -4.89 11.71
CA TYR A 150 0.73 -4.27 13.00
C TYR A 150 1.66 -3.08 13.29
N ASP A 151 2.96 -3.20 13.03
CA ASP A 151 3.90 -2.08 13.13
C ASP A 151 3.42 -0.89 12.29
N LEU A 152 3.12 -1.11 11.01
CA LEU A 152 2.70 -0.04 10.10
C LEU A 152 1.35 0.56 10.51
N VAL A 153 0.39 -0.25 10.97
CA VAL A 153 -0.91 0.23 11.47
C VAL A 153 -0.71 1.10 12.71
N GLN A 154 0.10 0.64 13.67
CA GLN A 154 0.43 1.39 14.87
C GLN A 154 1.11 2.72 14.52
N TRP A 155 1.98 2.73 13.51
CA TRP A 155 2.67 3.94 13.08
C TRP A 155 1.75 4.94 12.38
N VAL A 156 0.70 4.47 11.70
CA VAL A 156 -0.36 5.32 11.13
C VAL A 156 -1.21 5.90 12.25
N ASN A 157 -1.78 5.04 13.09
CA ASN A 157 -2.60 5.45 14.23
C ASN A 157 -2.71 4.28 15.23
N PRO A 158 -2.17 4.40 16.45
CA PRO A 158 -2.25 3.37 17.49
C PRO A 158 -3.67 2.93 17.83
N THR A 159 -4.69 3.80 17.68
CA THR A 159 -6.08 3.44 17.97
C THR A 159 -6.67 2.45 16.98
N LEU A 160 -6.05 2.25 15.82
CA LEU A 160 -6.48 1.26 14.83
C LEU A 160 -6.03 -0.16 15.23
N VAL A 161 -5.07 -0.31 16.15
CA VAL A 161 -4.54 -1.63 16.51
C VAL A 161 -5.63 -2.54 17.07
N SER A 162 -6.44 -2.05 18.01
CA SER A 162 -7.55 -2.83 18.59
C SER A 162 -8.56 -3.29 17.55
N PHE A 163 -8.91 -2.43 16.60
CA PHE A 163 -9.78 -2.81 15.48
C PHE A 163 -9.17 -3.93 14.61
N PHE A 164 -7.86 -3.90 14.39
CA PHE A 164 -7.17 -4.96 13.64
C PHE A 164 -7.12 -6.27 14.42
N GLU A 165 -6.96 -6.23 15.75
CA GLU A 165 -6.99 -7.41 16.62
C GLU A 165 -8.36 -8.10 16.63
N GLU A 166 -9.46 -7.33 16.68
CA GLU A 166 -10.83 -7.86 16.69
C GLU A 166 -11.17 -8.68 15.43
N ILE A 167 -10.59 -8.31 14.28
CA ILE A 167 -10.82 -8.98 13.00
C ILE A 167 -9.73 -10.02 12.66
N ASP A 168 -8.66 -10.09 13.45
CA ASP A 168 -7.54 -10.99 13.22
C ASP A 168 -7.84 -12.40 13.73
N ASN A 169 -8.08 -13.30 12.78
CA ASN A 169 -8.29 -14.73 13.07
C ASN A 169 -7.08 -15.61 12.72
N ILE A 170 -5.90 -15.02 12.48
CA ILE A 170 -4.71 -15.75 12.03
C ILE A 170 -4.24 -16.73 13.10
N GLU A 171 -4.16 -16.32 14.37
CA GLU A 171 -3.69 -17.20 15.45
C GLU A 171 -4.59 -18.42 15.64
N GLY A 172 -5.91 -18.23 15.55
CA GLY A 172 -6.87 -19.33 15.59
C GLY A 172 -6.74 -20.28 14.40
N LYS A 173 -6.29 -19.80 13.23
CA LYS A 173 -6.04 -20.62 12.04
C LYS A 173 -4.70 -21.35 12.12
N ILE A 174 -3.63 -20.70 12.57
CA ILE A 174 -2.32 -21.33 12.76
C ILE A 174 -2.43 -22.49 13.76
N LYS A 175 -3.09 -22.28 14.90
CA LYS A 175 -3.34 -23.37 15.87
C LYS A 175 -4.12 -24.55 15.28
N LYS A 176 -4.97 -24.34 14.28
CA LYS A 176 -5.66 -25.45 13.60
C LYS A 176 -4.74 -26.21 12.65
N VAL A 177 -3.78 -25.52 12.05
CA VAL A 177 -2.83 -26.08 11.09
C VAL A 177 -1.69 -26.81 11.82
N ASP A 178 -1.24 -26.32 12.97
CA ASP A 178 -0.24 -26.99 13.81
C ASP A 178 -0.76 -28.26 14.50
N ASN A 179 -2.08 -28.42 14.60
CA ASN A 179 -2.75 -29.60 15.17
C ASN A 179 -3.18 -30.63 14.11
N LEU A 180 -2.79 -30.45 12.84
CA LEU A 180 -3.00 -31.41 11.74
C LEU A 180 -1.76 -32.30 11.57
#